data_AF-A0A2G0Q4M6-F1
#
_entry.id   AF-A0A2G0Q4M6-F1
#
_cell.length_a   1.000
_cell.length_b   1.000
_cell.length_c   1.000
_cell.angle_alpha   90.00
_cell.angle_beta   90.00
_cell.angle_gamma   90.00
#
_symmetry.space_group_name_H-M   'P 1'
#
loop_
_entity.id
_entity.type
_entity.pdbx_description
1 polymer ?
#
loop_
_entity_poly.entity_id
_entity_poly.type
_entity_poly.pdbx_seq_one_letter_code
_entity_poly.pdbx_strand_id
1 'polypeptide(L)'
;MSDENKMNMDFLKGLDKNICPICGEKDCPYPRDRRGDKVIEEIMKEYAKDNMPQVKKLYLTKMLPLRKLNFGRSGSGSNEAFANKVKQAENNMSSFGMLGHFFGKSGRELTLSEIGVHDRIRGLMQKPGAFGRPEGSIQSRFISQIQSGERIDFENNYNFGLEKNVPIYDPLWGIGGAKISGSLTNVSAEKVGDGYNVSGTINYKLYDKFTDPYDTFNWGKEDINVGGEPFDITGEWKENVNLRVDGRIFENRVLQLLKDKK
;
A
#
# COMPACT_ATOMS: atom_id res chain seq x y z
N MET A 1 7.73 18.14 31.89
CA MET A 1 7.08 17.30 30.86
C MET A 1 8.16 16.47 30.21
N SER A 2 7.99 15.15 30.11
CA SER A 2 8.91 14.28 29.35
C SER A 2 8.83 14.59 27.86
N ASP A 3 9.90 14.35 27.12
CA ASP A 3 9.96 14.57 25.67
C ASP A 3 8.94 13.70 24.90
N GLU A 4 8.61 12.54 25.45
CA GLU A 4 7.53 11.66 25.02
C GLU A 4 6.15 12.33 25.07
N ASN A 5 5.90 13.15 26.11
CA ASN A 5 4.66 13.93 26.22
C ASN A 5 4.63 15.14 25.26
N LYS A 6 5.78 15.63 24.78
CA LYS A 6 5.84 16.67 23.74
C LYS A 6 5.54 16.10 22.35
N MET A 7 6.12 14.95 21.99
CA MET A 7 5.81 14.26 20.73
C MET A 7 4.31 13.92 20.60
N ASN A 8 3.69 13.43 21.68
CA ASN A 8 2.25 13.15 21.73
C ASN A 8 1.39 14.40 21.49
N MET A 9 1.82 15.56 21.96
CA MET A 9 1.10 16.83 21.79
C MET A 9 1.22 17.41 20.38
N ASP A 10 2.37 17.26 19.73
CA ASP A 10 2.55 17.74 18.35
C ASP A 10 1.86 16.84 17.33
N PHE A 11 1.71 15.54 17.63
CA PHE A 11 0.85 14.61 16.87
C PHE A 11 -0.63 14.97 16.94
N LEU A 12 -1.14 15.27 18.15
CA LEU A 12 -2.54 15.71 18.31
C LEU A 12 -2.81 17.07 17.62
N LYS A 13 -1.81 17.96 17.55
CA LYS A 13 -1.90 19.19 16.73
C LYS A 13 -1.84 18.92 15.23
N GLY A 14 -1.18 17.84 14.79
CA GLY A 14 -1.21 17.39 13.38
C GLY A 14 -2.61 16.99 12.91
N LEU A 15 -3.42 16.39 13.80
CA LEU A 15 -4.83 16.07 13.57
C LEU A 15 -5.73 17.31 13.42
N ASP A 16 -5.28 18.50 13.83
CA ASP A 16 -6.04 19.74 13.67
C ASP A 16 -6.11 20.28 12.23
N LYS A 17 -5.46 19.61 11.28
CA LYS A 17 -5.41 20.02 9.86
C LYS A 17 -6.64 19.59 9.01
N ASN A 18 -7.83 19.59 9.61
CA ASN A 18 -9.13 19.34 8.95
C ASN A 18 -9.35 17.90 8.42
N ILE A 19 -8.60 16.93 8.93
CA ILE A 19 -8.65 15.53 8.47
C ILE A 19 -9.49 14.72 9.43
N CYS A 20 -10.41 13.91 8.89
CA CYS A 20 -11.30 13.16 9.76
C CYS A 20 -10.56 11.99 10.43
N PRO A 21 -10.48 11.93 11.77
CA PRO A 21 -9.81 10.85 12.50
C PRO A 21 -10.45 9.48 12.26
N ILE A 22 -11.66 9.45 11.70
CA ILE A 22 -12.46 8.24 11.53
C ILE A 22 -12.31 7.62 10.13
N CYS A 23 -12.12 8.43 9.09
CA CYS A 23 -11.90 7.94 7.72
C CYS A 23 -10.53 8.28 7.12
N GLY A 24 -9.78 9.19 7.73
CA GLY A 24 -8.47 9.64 7.25
C GLY A 24 -8.52 10.58 6.03
N GLU A 25 -9.68 11.10 5.63
CA GLU A 25 -9.83 11.98 4.46
C GLU A 25 -9.70 13.46 4.80
N LYS A 26 -9.01 14.20 3.92
CA LYS A 26 -8.60 15.60 4.12
C LYS A 26 -9.73 16.62 4.02
N ASP A 27 -10.87 16.23 3.48
CA ASP A 27 -12.07 17.07 3.33
C ASP A 27 -13.31 16.21 3.58
N CYS A 28 -13.31 15.51 4.71
CA CYS A 28 -14.42 14.64 5.06
C CYS A 28 -15.72 15.46 5.12
N PRO A 29 -16.76 15.11 4.34
CA PRO A 29 -18.02 15.87 4.31
C PRO A 29 -18.82 15.73 5.62
N TYR A 30 -18.36 14.86 6.52
CA TYR A 30 -19.00 14.60 7.80
C TYR A 30 -18.35 15.46 8.90
N PRO A 31 -19.16 16.10 9.78
CA PRO A 31 -18.64 16.95 10.84
C PRO A 31 -17.65 16.17 11.73
N ARG A 32 -16.52 16.80 12.03
CA ARG A 32 -15.44 16.24 12.87
C ARG A 32 -16.02 15.78 14.21
N ASP A 33 -16.15 14.47 14.39
CA ASP A 33 -16.61 13.88 15.63
C ASP A 33 -15.46 13.88 16.64
N ARG A 34 -15.47 14.85 17.57
CA ARG A 34 -14.46 15.00 18.63
C ARG A 34 -14.31 13.76 19.52
N ARG A 35 -15.24 12.80 19.48
CA ARG A 35 -15.08 11.50 20.16
C ARG A 35 -14.00 10.67 19.48
N GLY A 36 -13.82 10.79 18.16
CA GLY A 36 -12.76 10.12 17.40
C GLY A 36 -11.37 10.56 17.85
N ASP A 37 -11.18 11.86 18.10
CA ASP A 37 -9.89 12.40 18.57
C ASP A 37 -9.46 11.73 19.90
N LYS A 38 -10.38 11.61 20.86
CA LYS A 38 -10.12 10.95 22.16
C LYS A 38 -9.78 9.47 22.01
N VAL A 39 -10.47 8.77 21.11
CA VAL A 39 -10.21 7.34 20.90
C VAL A 39 -8.87 7.12 20.21
N ILE A 40 -8.50 7.99 19.26
CA ILE A 40 -7.14 7.97 18.69
C ILE A 40 -6.12 8.23 19.79
N GLU A 41 -6.32 9.22 20.66
CA GLU A 41 -5.42 9.48 21.77
C GLU A 41 -5.24 8.25 22.69
N GLU A 42 -6.33 7.55 23.03
CA GLU A 42 -6.26 6.30 23.79
C GLU A 42 -5.53 5.18 23.05
N ILE A 43 -5.78 5.03 21.74
CA ILE A 43 -5.07 4.08 20.89
C ILE A 43 -3.58 4.38 20.90
N MET A 44 -3.19 5.64 20.74
CA MET A 44 -1.80 6.07 20.72
C MET A 44 -1.10 5.93 22.07
N LYS A 45 -1.81 6.14 23.19
CA LYS A 45 -1.26 5.89 24.53
C LYS A 45 -0.91 4.43 24.77
N GLU A 46 -1.78 3.52 24.33
CA GLU A 46 -1.51 2.08 24.43
C GLU A 46 -0.47 1.63 23.41
N TYR A 47 -0.43 2.31 22.26
CA TYR A 47 0.59 2.13 21.23
C TYR A 47 2.00 2.47 21.74
N ALA A 48 2.18 3.62 22.40
CA ALA A 48 3.46 4.04 22.95
C ALA A 48 4.02 3.08 24.02
N LYS A 49 3.16 2.26 24.61
CA LYS A 49 3.53 1.21 25.58
C LYS A 49 3.79 -0.16 24.93
N ASP A 50 3.81 -0.23 23.60
CA ASP A 50 3.87 -1.46 22.81
C ASP A 50 2.71 -2.45 23.11
N ASN A 51 1.56 -1.93 23.56
CA ASN A 51 0.39 -2.75 23.91
C ASN A 51 -0.53 -2.97 22.71
N MET A 52 -0.01 -3.63 21.68
CA MET A 52 -0.71 -3.92 20.42
C MET A 52 -2.06 -4.66 20.59
N PRO A 53 -2.24 -5.60 21.54
CA PRO A 53 -3.54 -6.21 21.81
C PRO A 53 -4.61 -5.18 22.23
N GLN A 54 -4.22 -4.21 23.07
CA GLN A 54 -5.12 -3.16 23.53
C GLN A 54 -5.39 -2.12 22.45
N VAL A 55 -4.39 -1.76 21.64
CA VAL A 55 -4.55 -0.94 20.42
C VAL A 55 -5.62 -1.53 19.51
N LYS A 56 -5.50 -2.84 19.20
CA LYS A 56 -6.48 -3.59 18.40
C LYS A 56 -7.88 -3.55 19.05
N LYS A 57 -7.96 -3.76 20.36
CA LYS A 57 -9.23 -3.71 21.10
C LYS A 57 -9.89 -2.33 21.03
N LEU A 58 -9.16 -1.26 21.31
CA LEU A 58 -9.67 0.12 21.27
C LEU A 58 -10.14 0.51 19.88
N TYR A 59 -9.38 0.17 18.84
CA TYR A 59 -9.80 0.41 17.46
C TYR A 59 -11.11 -0.32 17.12
N LEU A 60 -11.20 -1.62 17.45
CA LEU A 60 -12.39 -2.43 17.15
C LEU A 60 -13.62 -2.00 17.96
N THR A 61 -13.46 -1.64 19.22
CA THR A 61 -14.58 -1.39 20.15
C THR A 61 -15.00 0.06 20.21
N LYS A 62 -14.12 1.02 19.87
CA LYS A 62 -14.41 2.46 19.99
C LYS A 62 -14.31 3.21 18.66
N MET A 63 -13.28 3.01 17.84
CA MET A 63 -13.19 3.70 16.54
C MET A 63 -14.18 3.13 15.54
N LEU A 64 -14.30 1.80 15.45
CA LEU A 64 -15.17 1.18 14.47
C LEU A 64 -16.64 1.60 14.64
N PRO A 65 -17.23 1.60 15.85
CA PRO A 65 -18.61 2.05 16.01
C PRO A 65 -18.80 3.53 15.69
N LEU A 66 -17.84 4.39 16.02
CA LEU A 66 -17.87 5.81 15.63
C LEU A 66 -17.88 5.96 14.10
N ARG A 67 -17.12 5.12 13.39
CA ARG A 67 -17.20 5.05 11.93
C ARG A 67 -18.58 4.62 11.44
N LYS A 68 -19.18 3.57 12.03
CA LYS A 68 -20.52 3.12 11.64
C LYS A 68 -21.58 4.21 11.81
N LEU A 69 -21.49 4.97 12.91
CA LEU A 69 -22.40 6.07 13.22
C LEU A 69 -22.25 7.24 12.24
N ASN A 70 -21.02 7.53 11.81
CA ASN A 70 -20.74 8.69 10.96
C ASN A 70 -20.79 8.38 9.44
N PHE A 71 -20.70 7.12 9.02
CA PHE A 71 -20.62 6.71 7.60
C PHE A 71 -21.71 5.68 7.20
N GLY A 72 -22.93 5.81 7.73
CA GLY A 72 -24.01 4.81 7.67
C GLY A 72 -24.17 4.01 6.36
N ARG A 73 -24.27 2.68 6.51
CA ARG A 73 -24.78 1.57 5.65
C ARG A 73 -24.49 1.49 4.14
N SER A 74 -23.94 2.48 3.44
CA SER A 74 -23.68 2.40 1.98
C SER A 74 -22.20 2.30 1.58
N GLY A 75 -21.27 2.32 2.53
CA GLY A 75 -19.84 2.05 2.26
C GLY A 75 -19.55 0.55 2.14
N SER A 76 -18.92 0.14 1.05
CA SER A 76 -18.56 -1.24 0.71
C SER A 76 -17.73 -1.94 1.80
N GLY A 77 -18.38 -2.76 2.62
CA GLY A 77 -17.74 -3.69 3.56
C GLY A 77 -18.62 -4.01 4.77
N SER A 78 -19.39 -5.11 4.71
CA SER A 78 -20.18 -5.57 5.85
C SER A 78 -19.30 -5.93 7.06
N ASN A 79 -19.81 -5.62 8.25
CA ASN A 79 -19.10 -5.64 9.53
C ASN A 79 -18.56 -7.01 9.98
N GLU A 80 -19.14 -8.11 9.52
CA GLU A 80 -18.71 -9.47 9.89
C GLU A 80 -17.49 -9.91 9.08
N ALA A 81 -17.47 -9.61 7.78
CA ALA A 81 -16.28 -9.79 6.95
C ALA A 81 -15.12 -8.92 7.46
N PHE A 82 -15.42 -7.73 7.98
CA PHE A 82 -14.46 -6.80 8.60
C PHE A 82 -13.85 -7.35 9.92
N ALA A 83 -14.68 -7.77 10.88
CA ALA A 83 -14.20 -8.29 12.16
C ALA A 83 -13.40 -9.58 11.97
N ASN A 84 -13.77 -10.41 11.00
CA ASN A 84 -13.04 -11.63 10.64
C ASN A 84 -11.69 -11.30 9.99
N LYS A 85 -11.60 -10.31 9.09
CA LYS A 85 -10.32 -9.88 8.48
C LYS A 85 -9.33 -9.28 9.50
N VAL A 86 -9.81 -8.50 10.47
CA VAL A 86 -8.95 -7.96 11.55
C VAL A 86 -8.55 -9.04 12.56
N LYS A 87 -9.40 -10.03 12.81
CA LYS A 87 -9.06 -11.20 13.65
C LYS A 87 -8.04 -12.10 12.97
N GLN A 88 -8.15 -12.37 11.67
CA GLN A 88 -7.20 -13.21 10.91
C GLN A 88 -5.81 -12.59 10.73
N ALA A 89 -5.64 -11.28 10.96
CA ALA A 89 -4.35 -10.58 10.91
C ALA A 89 -3.48 -10.82 12.16
N GLU A 90 -3.47 -12.04 12.71
CA GLU A 90 -2.80 -12.36 13.98
C GLU A 90 -1.26 -12.33 13.92
N ASN A 91 -0.65 -12.18 12.73
CA ASN A 91 0.80 -12.07 12.55
C ASN A 91 1.26 -10.91 11.62
N ASN A 92 0.39 -9.96 11.29
CA ASN A 92 0.68 -8.94 10.27
C ASN A 92 0.98 -7.56 10.88
N MET A 93 1.99 -6.87 10.36
CA MET A 93 2.31 -5.50 10.78
C MET A 93 1.24 -4.53 10.26
N SER A 94 0.34 -4.09 11.14
CA SER A 94 -0.61 -3.00 10.84
C SER A 94 0.13 -1.69 10.51
N SER A 95 -0.57 -0.70 9.95
CA SER A 95 -0.04 0.67 9.85
C SER A 95 0.47 1.24 11.17
N PHE A 96 -0.20 0.92 12.29
CA PHE A 96 0.27 1.28 13.62
C PHE A 96 1.57 0.51 13.92
N GLY A 97 1.66 -0.77 13.57
CA GLY A 97 2.91 -1.52 13.70
C GLY A 97 4.08 -0.84 12.97
N MET A 98 3.86 -0.37 11.75
CA MET A 98 4.86 0.38 10.98
C MET A 98 5.19 1.74 11.63
N LEU A 99 4.21 2.40 12.23
CA LEU A 99 4.40 3.67 12.91
C LEU A 99 5.36 3.60 14.10
N GLY A 100 5.33 2.56 14.92
CA GLY A 100 6.31 2.42 16.01
C GLY A 100 7.53 1.62 15.61
N HIS A 101 7.53 0.95 14.47
CA HIS A 101 8.81 0.61 13.84
C HIS A 101 9.61 1.89 13.52
N PHE A 102 8.94 2.93 13.00
CA PHE A 102 9.51 4.27 12.80
C PHE A 102 9.94 4.94 14.12
N PHE A 103 9.06 5.01 15.13
CA PHE A 103 9.41 5.63 16.42
C PHE A 103 10.37 4.80 17.29
N GLY A 104 10.48 3.50 17.05
CA GLY A 104 11.47 2.63 17.66
C GLY A 104 12.90 2.91 17.19
N LYS A 105 13.08 3.84 16.22
CA LYS A 105 14.37 4.33 15.71
C LYS A 105 15.30 3.25 15.19
N SER A 106 14.75 2.15 14.69
CA SER A 106 15.57 1.06 14.17
C SER A 106 16.16 1.37 12.79
N GLY A 107 15.47 2.20 11.98
CA GLY A 107 15.80 2.46 10.58
C GLY A 107 15.83 1.20 9.70
N ARG A 108 15.40 0.06 10.24
CA ARG A 108 15.55 -1.26 9.61
C ARG A 108 14.54 -1.39 8.48
N GLU A 109 14.99 -1.84 7.32
CA GLU A 109 14.10 -2.19 6.20
C GLU A 109 13.03 -3.20 6.63
N LEU A 110 11.81 -3.03 6.10
CA LEU A 110 10.70 -3.97 6.23
C LEU A 110 10.29 -4.53 4.87
N THR A 111 10.26 -5.85 4.76
CA THR A 111 9.75 -6.50 3.55
C THR A 111 8.23 -6.62 3.55
N LEU A 112 7.60 -6.69 2.37
CA LEU A 112 6.15 -6.95 2.24
C LEU A 112 5.70 -8.24 2.93
N SER A 113 6.59 -9.22 3.07
CA SER A 113 6.34 -10.48 3.76
C SER A 113 6.32 -10.29 5.27
N GLU A 114 7.25 -9.51 5.84
CA GLU A 114 7.23 -9.13 7.26
C GLU A 114 6.02 -8.27 7.61
N ILE A 115 5.58 -7.40 6.67
CA ILE A 115 4.36 -6.62 6.84
C ILE A 115 3.10 -7.52 6.74
N GLY A 116 3.19 -8.64 6.03
CA GLY A 116 2.09 -9.58 5.83
C GLY A 116 1.12 -9.16 4.72
N VAL A 117 1.59 -8.43 3.70
CA VAL A 117 0.78 -7.98 2.55
C VAL A 117 1.30 -8.42 1.19
N HIS A 118 2.39 -9.22 1.15
CA HIS A 118 3.01 -9.70 -0.07
C HIS A 118 2.01 -10.31 -1.08
N ASP A 119 1.30 -11.37 -0.70
CA ASP A 119 0.35 -12.06 -1.59
C ASP A 119 -0.84 -11.20 -1.99
N ARG A 120 -1.25 -10.29 -1.08
CA ARG A 120 -2.33 -9.34 -1.37
C ARG A 120 -1.91 -8.36 -2.46
N ILE A 121 -0.72 -7.78 -2.37
CA ILE A 121 -0.19 -6.86 -3.38
C ILE A 121 -0.01 -7.59 -4.71
N ARG A 122 0.58 -8.79 -4.69
CA ARG A 122 0.69 -9.66 -5.87
C ARG A 122 -0.66 -9.89 -6.55
N GLY A 123 -1.70 -10.20 -5.77
CA GLY A 123 -3.08 -10.35 -6.29
C GLY A 123 -3.67 -9.05 -6.87
N LEU A 124 -3.39 -7.89 -6.25
CA LEU A 124 -3.86 -6.59 -6.76
C LEU A 124 -3.25 -6.24 -8.13
N MET A 125 -2.02 -6.68 -8.42
CA MET A 125 -1.40 -6.47 -9.74
C MET A 125 -2.17 -7.12 -10.89
N GLN A 126 -2.87 -8.21 -10.58
CA GLN A 126 -3.64 -9.02 -11.51
C GLN A 126 -5.11 -8.61 -11.56
N LYS A 127 -5.60 -7.90 -10.55
CA LYS A 127 -7.01 -7.53 -10.39
C LYS A 127 -7.37 -6.34 -11.29
N PRO A 128 -8.34 -6.50 -12.21
CA PRO A 128 -8.89 -5.37 -12.95
C PRO A 128 -9.54 -4.35 -12.00
N GLY A 129 -9.38 -3.06 -12.26
CA GLY A 129 -9.96 -2.02 -11.39
C GLY A 129 -9.04 -1.58 -10.23
N ALA A 130 -8.00 -2.35 -9.90
CA ALA A 130 -7.13 -2.03 -8.79
C ALA A 130 -6.34 -0.74 -9.02
N PHE A 131 -6.03 -0.06 -7.92
CA PHE A 131 -5.35 1.23 -7.86
C PHE A 131 -6.11 2.34 -8.59
N GLY A 132 -7.44 2.28 -8.57
CA GLY A 132 -8.33 3.26 -9.22
C GLY A 132 -8.26 3.26 -10.75
N ARG A 133 -7.75 2.17 -11.37
CA ARG A 133 -7.62 2.08 -12.83
C ARG A 133 -8.94 1.61 -13.45
N PRO A 134 -9.55 2.35 -14.39
CA PRO A 134 -10.84 1.96 -14.97
C PRO A 134 -10.75 0.73 -15.89
N GLU A 135 -9.59 0.47 -16.48
CA GLU A 135 -9.41 -0.59 -17.48
C GLU A 135 -8.22 -1.49 -17.18
N GLY A 136 -8.47 -2.80 -17.22
CA GLY A 136 -7.46 -3.85 -17.06
C GLY A 136 -6.80 -3.88 -15.68
N SER A 137 -5.83 -4.79 -15.54
CA SER A 137 -4.92 -4.84 -14.41
C SER A 137 -3.56 -4.24 -14.80
N ILE A 138 -2.68 -4.02 -13.81
CA ILE A 138 -1.32 -3.54 -14.09
C ILE A 138 -0.59 -4.57 -14.96
N GLN A 139 -0.74 -5.86 -14.63
CA GLN A 139 -0.12 -6.93 -15.40
C GLN A 139 -0.67 -7.02 -16.83
N SER A 140 -1.99 -6.99 -17.02
CA SER A 140 -2.56 -7.12 -18.37
C SER A 140 -2.16 -5.94 -19.26
N ARG A 141 -2.08 -4.74 -18.68
CA ARG A 141 -1.58 -3.56 -19.39
C ARG A 141 -0.12 -3.73 -19.77
N PHE A 142 0.74 -4.13 -18.84
CA PHE A 142 2.15 -4.31 -19.14
C PHE A 142 2.38 -5.39 -20.21
N ILE A 143 1.63 -6.49 -20.16
CA ILE A 143 1.61 -7.51 -21.23
C ILE A 143 1.22 -6.88 -22.57
N SER A 144 0.16 -6.06 -22.60
CA SER A 144 -0.29 -5.39 -23.84
C SER A 144 0.78 -4.46 -24.42
N GLN A 145 1.56 -3.80 -23.56
CA GLN A 145 2.67 -2.93 -23.95
C GLN A 145 3.87 -3.70 -24.50
N ILE A 146 4.11 -4.90 -24.00
CA ILE A 146 5.08 -5.82 -24.59
C ILE A 146 4.59 -6.28 -25.96
N GLN A 147 3.30 -6.65 -26.08
CA GLN A 147 2.70 -7.13 -27.33
C GLN A 147 2.66 -6.06 -28.42
N SER A 148 2.55 -4.78 -28.06
CA SER A 148 2.64 -3.66 -29.00
C SER A 148 4.07 -3.23 -29.32
N GLY A 149 5.07 -3.78 -28.62
CA GLY A 149 6.48 -3.39 -28.76
C GLY A 149 6.80 -2.02 -28.17
N GLU A 150 5.98 -1.52 -27.25
CA GLU A 150 6.19 -0.23 -26.58
C GLU A 150 7.36 -0.29 -25.59
N ARG A 151 7.40 -1.33 -24.74
CA ARG A 151 8.39 -1.48 -23.66
C ARG A 151 8.46 -2.91 -23.13
N ILE A 152 9.57 -3.26 -22.47
CA ILE A 152 9.77 -4.53 -21.74
C ILE A 152 10.02 -4.33 -20.24
N ASP A 153 9.85 -3.10 -19.76
CA ASP A 153 9.84 -2.74 -18.36
C ASP A 153 8.95 -1.54 -18.10
N PHE A 154 8.63 -1.34 -16.84
CA PHE A 154 7.96 -0.16 -16.35
C PHE A 154 8.41 0.15 -14.94
N GLU A 155 8.21 1.41 -14.56
CA GLU A 155 8.28 1.89 -13.19
C GLU A 155 7.18 2.95 -13.04
N ASN A 156 6.26 2.76 -12.08
CA ASN A 156 5.18 3.70 -11.81
C ASN A 156 4.91 3.78 -10.31
N ASN A 157 4.35 4.92 -9.87
CA ASN A 157 3.83 5.08 -8.52
C ASN A 157 2.35 4.70 -8.47
N TYR A 158 1.95 3.99 -7.41
CA TYR A 158 0.58 3.56 -7.17
C TYR A 158 0.13 3.94 -5.76
N ASN A 159 -1.13 4.34 -5.62
CA ASN A 159 -1.73 4.66 -4.32
C ASN A 159 -2.37 3.40 -3.72
N PHE A 160 -1.64 2.72 -2.83
CA PHE A 160 -2.08 1.54 -2.09
C PHE A 160 -3.18 1.89 -1.07
N GLY A 161 -3.26 3.14 -0.63
CA GLY A 161 -4.35 3.66 0.18
C GLY A 161 -5.73 3.52 -0.49
N LEU A 162 -5.82 3.40 -1.82
CA LEU A 162 -7.07 3.09 -2.51
C LEU A 162 -7.52 1.64 -2.31
N GLU A 163 -6.57 0.73 -2.09
CA GLU A 163 -6.83 -0.72 -1.98
C GLU A 163 -6.97 -1.20 -0.54
N LYS A 164 -6.99 -0.28 0.43
CA LYS A 164 -7.20 -0.60 1.85
C LYS A 164 -8.57 -1.24 2.07
N ASN A 165 -8.60 -2.28 2.91
CA ASN A 165 -9.83 -2.80 3.47
C ASN A 165 -10.31 -1.90 4.62
N VAL A 166 -9.36 -1.31 5.36
CA VAL A 166 -9.61 -0.58 6.60
C VAL A 166 -8.83 0.73 6.62
N PRO A 167 -9.47 1.91 6.74
CA PRO A 167 -8.78 3.17 6.95
C PRO A 167 -7.92 3.12 8.19
N ILE A 168 -6.78 3.79 8.11
CA ILE A 168 -5.84 3.95 9.20
C ILE A 168 -5.15 2.64 9.52
N TYR A 169 -5.82 1.57 9.97
CA TYR A 169 -5.21 0.30 10.47
C TYR A 169 -4.60 -0.61 9.38
N ASP A 170 -5.10 -0.58 8.15
CA ASP A 170 -4.63 -1.48 7.08
C ASP A 170 -3.17 -1.15 6.69
N PRO A 171 -2.28 -2.15 6.56
CA PRO A 171 -0.91 -1.87 6.16
C PRO A 171 -0.80 -1.21 4.78
N LEU A 172 -1.74 -1.45 3.85
CA LEU A 172 -1.75 -0.76 2.54
C LEU A 172 -2.08 0.74 2.66
N TRP A 173 -2.83 1.13 3.70
CA TRP A 173 -2.96 2.55 4.03
C TRP A 173 -1.64 3.08 4.55
N GLY A 174 -0.99 2.31 5.42
CA GLY A 174 0.31 2.60 5.98
C GLY A 174 1.41 2.88 4.94
N ILE A 175 1.45 2.05 3.89
CA ILE A 175 2.35 2.20 2.73
C ILE A 175 2.00 3.43 1.89
N GLY A 176 0.72 3.84 1.86
CA GLY A 176 0.32 5.04 1.12
C GLY A 176 0.60 4.94 -0.38
N GLY A 177 1.54 5.75 -0.88
CA GLY A 177 1.97 5.75 -2.28
C GLY A 177 3.32 5.07 -2.44
N ALA A 178 3.38 3.97 -3.19
CA ALA A 178 4.63 3.23 -3.41
C ALA A 178 4.95 3.03 -4.88
N LYS A 179 6.23 2.88 -5.18
CA LYS A 179 6.74 2.62 -6.51
C LYS A 179 6.71 1.12 -6.78
N ILE A 180 6.16 0.73 -7.92
CA ILE A 180 6.28 -0.64 -8.45
C ILE A 180 6.97 -0.57 -9.80
N SER A 181 7.98 -1.41 -9.96
CA SER A 181 8.62 -1.69 -11.24
C SER A 181 8.38 -3.14 -11.66
N GLY A 182 8.43 -3.38 -12.96
CA GLY A 182 8.38 -4.72 -13.54
C GLY A 182 9.31 -4.81 -14.74
N SER A 183 10.01 -5.92 -14.89
CA SER A 183 10.90 -6.18 -16.02
C SER A 183 10.75 -7.60 -16.53
N LEU A 184 10.53 -7.73 -17.84
CA LEU A 184 10.53 -9.03 -18.52
C LEU A 184 11.97 -9.53 -18.72
N THR A 185 12.28 -10.74 -18.22
CA THR A 185 13.57 -11.42 -18.41
C THR A 185 13.36 -12.89 -18.74
N ASN A 186 14.46 -13.63 -18.96
CA ASN A 186 14.45 -15.07 -19.28
C ASN A 186 13.55 -15.39 -20.49
N VAL A 187 13.62 -14.53 -21.50
CA VAL A 187 12.71 -14.59 -22.64
C VAL A 187 13.13 -15.69 -23.61
N SER A 188 12.17 -16.54 -23.98
CA SER A 188 12.24 -17.42 -25.13
C SER A 188 11.09 -17.09 -26.08
N ALA A 189 11.33 -17.24 -27.38
CA ALA A 189 10.33 -16.98 -28.40
C ALA A 189 10.32 -18.11 -29.43
N GLU A 190 9.15 -18.67 -29.66
CA GLU A 190 8.92 -19.69 -30.68
C GLU A 190 8.06 -19.11 -31.80
N LYS A 191 8.47 -19.29 -33.05
CA LYS A 191 7.70 -18.81 -34.20
C LYS A 191 6.47 -19.68 -34.39
N VAL A 192 5.28 -19.07 -34.36
CA VAL A 192 3.99 -19.73 -34.54
C VAL A 192 3.17 -18.92 -35.54
N GLY A 193 3.04 -19.43 -36.77
CA GLY A 193 2.35 -18.72 -37.86
C GLY A 193 3.07 -17.44 -38.27
N ASP A 194 2.35 -16.32 -38.26
CA ASP A 194 2.82 -14.98 -38.63
C ASP A 194 3.46 -14.19 -37.47
N GLY A 195 3.66 -14.81 -36.30
CA GLY A 195 4.46 -14.18 -35.25
C GLY A 195 5.00 -15.16 -34.22
N TYR A 196 5.11 -14.71 -32.98
CA TYR A 196 5.84 -15.42 -31.93
C TYR A 196 4.97 -15.69 -30.72
N ASN A 197 5.13 -16.89 -30.17
CA ASN A 197 4.74 -17.20 -28.81
C ASN A 197 5.94 -16.89 -27.90
N VAL A 198 5.80 -15.86 -27.06
CA VAL A 198 6.89 -15.35 -26.23
C VAL A 198 6.63 -15.77 -24.79
N SER A 199 7.55 -16.54 -24.22
CA SER A 199 7.52 -16.90 -22.80
C SER A 199 8.64 -16.21 -22.05
N GLY A 200 8.41 -15.89 -20.78
CA GLY A 200 9.41 -15.27 -19.93
C GLY A 200 8.91 -15.05 -18.51
N THR A 201 9.72 -14.34 -17.72
CA THR A 201 9.40 -14.02 -16.34
C THR A 201 9.36 -12.51 -16.16
N ILE A 202 8.24 -11.98 -15.67
CA ILE A 202 8.16 -10.61 -15.18
C ILE A 202 8.65 -10.62 -13.73
N ASN A 203 9.75 -9.91 -13.48
CA ASN A 203 10.26 -9.67 -12.13
C ASN A 203 9.71 -8.33 -11.66
N TYR A 204 8.92 -8.35 -10.60
CA TYR A 204 8.39 -7.15 -9.98
C TYR A 204 9.23 -6.76 -8.78
N LYS A 205 9.39 -5.45 -8.58
CA LYS A 205 9.94 -4.88 -7.35
C LYS A 205 9.03 -3.76 -6.87
N LEU A 206 8.73 -3.77 -5.58
CA LEU A 206 8.12 -2.67 -4.86
C LEU A 206 9.18 -1.99 -4.02
N TYR A 207 9.17 -0.66 -4.06
CA TYR A 207 9.95 0.18 -3.17
C TYR A 207 9.09 1.33 -2.68
N ASP A 208 9.18 1.59 -1.38
CA ASP A 208 8.65 2.78 -0.74
C ASP A 208 9.60 3.21 0.37
N LYS A 209 9.57 4.50 0.70
CA LYS A 209 10.33 5.03 1.84
C LYS A 209 9.35 5.63 2.82
N PHE A 210 9.24 4.98 3.98
CA PHE A 210 8.43 5.47 5.08
C PHE A 210 9.21 6.60 5.79
N THR A 211 8.96 7.86 5.41
CA THR A 211 9.68 9.03 5.97
C THR A 211 8.90 9.76 7.04
N ASP A 212 7.57 9.77 6.96
CA ASP A 212 6.73 10.51 7.88
C ASP A 212 5.42 9.77 8.18
N PRO A 213 5.13 9.46 9.47
CA PRO A 213 3.81 9.09 9.93
C PRO A 213 2.68 9.95 9.37
N TYR A 214 2.87 11.26 9.30
CA TYR A 214 1.86 12.19 8.81
C TYR A 214 1.66 12.05 7.31
N ASP A 215 2.66 11.63 6.52
CA ASP A 215 2.47 11.38 5.08
C ASP A 215 1.65 10.09 4.86
N THR A 216 1.93 9.05 5.64
CA THR A 216 1.11 7.83 5.74
C THR A 216 -0.37 8.10 6.07
N PHE A 217 -0.66 9.18 6.78
CA PHE A 217 -2.03 9.60 7.07
C PHE A 217 -2.52 10.79 6.23
N ASN A 218 -1.70 11.32 5.32
CA ASN A 218 -1.98 12.49 4.48
C ASN A 218 -2.18 13.82 5.28
N TRP A 219 -1.55 13.91 6.45
CA TRP A 219 -1.64 14.93 7.49
C TRP A 219 -0.64 16.10 7.36
N GLY A 220 0.21 16.11 6.33
CA GLY A 220 1.19 17.19 6.05
C GLY A 220 1.53 17.31 4.55
N LYS A 221 2.18 18.41 4.16
CA LYS A 221 2.84 18.57 2.84
C LYS A 221 4.37 18.65 2.95
N GLU A 222 4.88 18.64 4.18
CA GLU A 222 6.29 18.78 4.53
C GLU A 222 6.60 17.65 5.50
N ASP A 223 7.72 16.94 5.29
CA ASP A 223 8.22 15.92 6.23
C ASP A 223 8.43 16.59 7.59
N ILE A 224 7.48 16.40 8.50
CA ILE A 224 7.65 16.91 9.85
C ILE A 224 8.48 15.85 10.55
N ASN A 225 9.79 16.11 10.67
CA ASN A 225 10.73 15.19 11.28
C ASN A 225 10.43 15.05 12.79
N VAL A 226 9.46 14.20 13.12
CA VAL A 226 8.89 14.03 14.48
C VAL A 226 9.67 13.06 15.35
N GLY A 227 10.97 12.92 15.09
CA GLY A 227 11.89 12.20 15.96
C GLY A 227 11.83 10.69 15.88
N GLY A 228 11.26 10.12 14.81
CA GLY A 228 11.48 8.70 14.44
C GLY A 228 12.56 8.55 13.38
N GLU A 229 12.87 7.31 13.01
CA GLU A 229 13.86 6.98 11.98
C GLU A 229 13.15 6.44 10.73
N PRO A 230 13.26 7.10 9.58
CA PRO A 230 12.74 6.60 8.31
C PRO A 230 13.27 5.20 7.98
N PHE A 231 12.48 4.42 7.26
CA PHE A 231 12.89 3.09 6.82
C PHE A 231 12.34 2.75 5.43
N ASP A 232 13.02 1.84 4.74
CA ASP A 232 12.60 1.37 3.43
C ASP A 232 11.58 0.22 3.56
N ILE A 233 10.59 0.21 2.67
CA ILE A 233 9.65 -0.89 2.48
C ILE A 233 9.93 -1.53 1.12
N THR A 234 10.25 -2.81 1.12
CA THR A 234 10.68 -3.53 -0.10
C THR A 234 9.83 -4.77 -0.35
N GLY A 235 9.73 -5.18 -1.61
CA GLY A 235 9.15 -6.48 -1.94
C GLY A 235 9.48 -6.91 -3.36
N GLU A 236 9.70 -8.20 -3.56
CA GLU A 236 10.02 -8.76 -4.86
C GLU A 236 9.23 -10.03 -5.12
N TRP A 237 8.63 -10.16 -6.30
CA TRP A 237 7.95 -11.39 -6.74
C TRP A 237 8.09 -11.57 -8.25
N LYS A 238 7.79 -12.77 -8.71
CA LYS A 238 7.94 -13.15 -10.11
C LYS A 238 6.64 -13.74 -10.65
N GLU A 239 6.33 -13.41 -11.89
CA GLU A 239 5.23 -14.02 -12.64
C GLU A 239 5.74 -14.56 -13.96
N ASN A 240 5.45 -15.83 -14.24
CA ASN A 240 5.69 -16.39 -15.56
C ASN A 240 4.58 -15.94 -16.50
N VAL A 241 4.96 -15.54 -17.71
CA VAL A 241 4.02 -15.09 -18.74
C VAL A 241 4.25 -15.85 -20.02
N ASN A 242 3.16 -16.05 -20.74
CA ASN A 242 3.15 -16.53 -22.10
C ASN A 242 2.23 -15.63 -22.91
N LEU A 243 2.75 -14.99 -23.95
CA LEU A 243 2.04 -13.97 -24.70
C LEU A 243 2.34 -14.07 -26.19
N ARG A 244 1.30 -13.89 -27.01
CA ARG A 244 1.42 -13.86 -28.48
C ARG A 244 1.82 -12.45 -28.92
N VAL A 245 2.87 -12.35 -29.74
CA VAL A 245 3.35 -11.09 -30.34
C VAL A 245 3.37 -11.23 -31.86
N ASP A 246 2.85 -10.24 -32.57
CA ASP A 246 2.98 -10.15 -34.03
C ASP A 246 4.45 -10.25 -34.48
N GLY A 247 4.71 -10.92 -35.60
CA GLY A 247 6.07 -11.18 -36.07
C GLY A 247 6.87 -9.90 -36.31
N ARG A 248 6.26 -8.90 -36.94
CA ARG A 248 6.92 -7.63 -37.25
C ARG A 248 7.20 -6.84 -35.98
N ILE A 249 6.29 -6.88 -35.00
CA ILE A 249 6.50 -6.22 -33.71
C ILE A 249 7.62 -6.90 -32.95
N PHE A 250 7.63 -8.23 -32.89
CA PHE A 250 8.65 -8.97 -32.17
C PHE A 250 10.05 -8.70 -32.73
N GLU A 251 10.23 -8.89 -34.03
CA GLU A 251 11.53 -8.78 -34.69
C GLU A 251 12.09 -7.35 -34.67
N ASN A 252 11.24 -6.34 -34.88
CA ASN A 252 11.69 -4.95 -35.03
C ASN A 252 11.71 -4.14 -33.73
N ARG A 253 10.90 -4.51 -32.73
CA ARG A 253 10.77 -3.75 -31.47
C ARG A 253 11.20 -4.57 -30.27
N VAL A 254 10.47 -5.64 -29.95
CA VAL A 254 10.67 -6.39 -28.70
C VAL A 254 12.07 -7.00 -28.63
N LEU A 255 12.57 -7.58 -29.72
CA LEU A 255 13.90 -8.16 -29.78
C LEU A 255 15.00 -7.12 -29.56
N GLN A 256 14.82 -5.89 -30.03
CA GLN A 256 15.79 -4.80 -29.83
C GLN A 256 15.78 -4.37 -28.35
N LEU A 257 14.60 -4.15 -27.78
CA LEU A 257 14.46 -3.82 -26.36
C LEU A 257 15.12 -4.88 -25.46
N LEU A 258 14.99 -6.17 -25.81
CA LEU A 258 15.63 -7.27 -25.06
C LEU A 258 17.15 -7.31 -25.21
N LYS A 259 17.70 -6.82 -26.33
CA LYS A 259 19.15 -6.74 -26.56
C LYS A 259 19.77 -5.57 -25.81
N ASP A 260 19.10 -4.43 -25.81
CA ASP A 260 19.58 -3.20 -25.16
C ASP A 260 19.66 -3.32 -23.62
N LYS A 261 19.08 -4.37 -23.06
CA LYS A 261 19.11 -4.70 -21.63
C LYS A 261 20.24 -5.64 -21.18
N LYS A 262 20.99 -6.22 -22.13
CA LYS A 262 22.15 -7.09 -21.81
C LYS A 262 23.43 -6.29 -21.69
#